data_AF-A0A351GF63-F1
#
_entry.id   AF-A0A351GF63-F1
#
_cell.length_a   1.000
_cell.length_b   1.000
_cell.length_c   1.000
_cell.angle_alpha   90.00
_cell.angle_beta   90.00
_cell.angle_gamma   90.00
#
_symmetry.space_group_name_H-M   'P 1'
#
loop_
_entity.id
_entity.type
_entity.pdbx_description
1 polymer ?
#
loop_
_entity_poly.entity_id
_entity_poly.type
_entity_poly.pdbx_seq_one_letter_code
_entity_poly.pdbx_strand_id
1 'polypeptide(L)'
;YPFWEGCHIDYSFLYMKQMYFQARDAGKGKKVIITETVWPSEGGAFEGSETSNANFQKYFITAQRWSAEEDIEMFYFSSFDESWKVGAEGDVGAYWGIWDKHENLKF
;
A
#
# COMPACT_ATOMS: atom_id res chain seq x y z
N TYR A 1 2.23 -6.48 1.91
CA TYR A 1 2.43 -5.02 1.91
C TYR A 1 3.90 -4.79 1.59
N PRO A 2 4.26 -4.25 0.41
CA PRO A 2 5.69 -4.16 0.03
C PRO A 2 6.56 -3.44 1.06
N PHE A 3 6.00 -2.46 1.78
CA PHE A 3 6.66 -1.76 2.88
C PHE A 3 7.15 -2.72 3.99
N TRP A 4 6.29 -3.63 4.45
CA TRP A 4 6.63 -4.60 5.51
C TRP A 4 7.53 -5.74 5.03
N GLU A 5 7.90 -5.73 3.75
CA GLU A 5 8.76 -6.72 3.11
C GLU A 5 10.11 -6.07 2.73
N GLY A 6 10.40 -4.88 3.28
CA GLY A 6 11.66 -4.16 3.09
C GLY A 6 11.89 -3.65 1.66
N CYS A 7 10.85 -3.69 0.82
CA CYS A 7 10.93 -3.34 -0.59
C CYS A 7 11.12 -1.84 -0.76
N HIS A 8 12.16 -1.39 -1.46
CA HIS A 8 12.33 0.02 -1.80
C HIS A 8 11.22 0.51 -2.76
N ILE A 9 10.82 1.77 -2.64
CA ILE A 9 9.66 2.34 -3.37
C ILE A 9 9.73 2.12 -4.89
N ASP A 10 10.92 2.18 -5.47
CA ASP A 10 11.14 1.99 -6.91
C ASP A 10 10.85 0.57 -7.40
N TYR A 11 10.92 -0.42 -6.51
CA TYR A 11 10.65 -1.83 -6.81
C TYR A 11 9.27 -2.28 -6.32
N SER A 12 8.62 -1.49 -5.46
CA SER A 12 7.32 -1.81 -4.83
C SER A 12 6.23 -2.18 -5.84
N PHE A 13 6.22 -1.55 -7.02
CA PHE A 13 5.26 -1.85 -8.08
C PHE A 13 5.46 -3.24 -8.68
N LEU A 14 6.70 -3.57 -9.05
CA LEU A 14 7.05 -4.89 -9.58
C LEU A 14 6.72 -5.97 -8.54
N TYR A 15 7.01 -5.68 -7.27
CA TYR A 15 6.70 -6.58 -6.16
C TYR A 15 5.20 -6.85 -6.04
N MET A 16 4.37 -5.80 -6.04
CA MET A 16 2.91 -5.94 -5.99
C MET A 16 2.38 -6.78 -7.17
N LYS A 17 2.89 -6.56 -8.40
CA LYS A 17 2.51 -7.38 -9.56
C LYS A 17 2.89 -8.85 -9.38
N GLN A 18 4.11 -9.10 -8.90
CA GLN A 18 4.59 -10.45 -8.63
C GLN A 18 3.67 -11.17 -7.64
N MET A 19 3.33 -10.53 -6.51
CA MET A 19 2.45 -11.13 -5.50
C MET A 19 1.04 -11.40 -6.04
N TYR A 20 0.47 -10.47 -6.83
CA TYR A 20 -0.81 -10.70 -7.48
C TYR A 20 -0.79 -11.90 -8.43
N PHE A 21 0.24 -12.02 -9.26
CA PHE A 21 0.33 -13.15 -10.19
C PHE A 21 0.60 -14.48 -9.48
N GLN A 22 1.38 -14.49 -8.40
CA GLN A 22 1.52 -15.67 -7.56
C GLN A 22 0.17 -16.11 -6.98
N ALA A 23 -0.64 -15.17 -6.47
CA ALA A 23 -1.98 -15.45 -5.97
C ALA A 23 -2.92 -15.96 -7.09
N ARG A 24 -2.84 -15.36 -8.29
CA ARG A 24 -3.63 -15.77 -9.46
C ARG A 24 -3.31 -17.20 -9.89
N ASP A 25 -2.02 -17.54 -9.96
CA ASP A 25 -1.57 -18.88 -10.35
C ASP A 25 -2.00 -19.92 -9.31
N ALA A 26 -1.88 -19.60 -8.02
CA ALA A 26 -2.38 -20.43 -6.92
C ALA A 26 -3.93 -20.56 -6.94
N GLY A 27 -4.63 -19.52 -7.40
CA GLY A 27 -6.09 -19.47 -7.51
C GLY A 27 -6.69 -20.39 -8.58
N LYS A 28 -5.87 -20.93 -9.50
CA LYS A 28 -6.27 -21.91 -10.54
C LYS A 28 -7.52 -21.48 -11.33
N GLY A 29 -7.51 -20.24 -11.82
CA GLY A 29 -8.59 -19.66 -12.63
C GLY A 29 -9.72 -19.00 -11.85
N LYS A 30 -9.68 -19.04 -10.51
CA LYS A 30 -10.55 -18.20 -9.68
C LYS A 30 -10.13 -16.74 -9.78
N LYS A 31 -11.10 -15.84 -9.68
CA LYS A 31 -10.86 -14.40 -9.58
C LYS A 31 -10.02 -14.09 -8.34
N VAL A 32 -9.03 -13.22 -8.50
CA VAL A 32 -8.23 -12.67 -7.41
C VAL A 32 -8.61 -11.21 -7.23
N ILE A 33 -8.83 -10.81 -5.98
CA ILE A 33 -9.13 -9.45 -5.56
C ILE A 33 -8.01 -9.03 -4.61
N ILE A 34 -7.44 -7.85 -4.82
CA ILE A 34 -6.46 -7.28 -3.90
C ILE A 34 -7.26 -6.63 -2.77
N THR A 35 -7.33 -7.28 -1.61
CA THR A 35 -8.13 -6.80 -0.49
C THR A 35 -7.45 -5.68 0.29
N GLU A 36 -6.12 -5.62 0.30
CA GLU A 36 -5.39 -4.57 0.97
C GLU A 36 -4.03 -4.33 0.30
N THR A 37 -3.69 -3.07 0.07
CA THR A 37 -2.34 -2.62 -0.23
C THR A 37 -2.19 -1.12 0.06
N VAL A 38 -1.02 -0.69 0.52
CA VAL A 38 -0.73 0.71 0.88
C VAL A 38 0.79 0.94 1.04
N TRP A 39 1.16 2.22 1.10
CA TRP A 39 2.45 2.71 1.56
C TRP A 39 2.23 3.77 2.67
N PRO A 40 3.03 3.85 3.74
CA PRO A 40 2.83 4.84 4.78
C PRO A 40 3.41 6.21 4.37
N SER A 41 2.69 7.30 4.67
CA SER A 41 3.14 8.66 4.33
C SER A 41 4.16 9.22 5.32
N GLU A 42 4.08 8.79 6.57
CA GLU A 42 4.88 9.26 7.70
C GLU A 42 5.35 8.09 8.59
N GLY A 43 6.27 8.40 9.49
CA GLY A 43 6.94 7.46 10.39
C GLY A 43 8.41 7.27 10.01
N GLY A 44 8.95 6.10 10.34
CA GLY A 44 10.33 5.73 10.06
C GLY A 44 10.50 4.97 8.73
N ALA A 45 11.53 4.14 8.69
CA ALA A 45 11.78 3.23 7.59
C ALA A 45 11.76 1.78 8.10
N PHE A 46 11.41 0.84 7.24
CA PHE A 46 11.59 -0.58 7.49
C PHE A 46 12.55 -1.14 6.44
N GLU A 47 13.77 -1.47 6.85
CA GLU A 47 14.84 -1.88 5.94
C GLU A 47 15.03 -0.88 4.79
N GLY A 48 14.80 -1.29 3.53
CA GLY A 48 14.88 -0.42 2.35
C GLY A 48 13.61 0.39 2.06
N SER A 49 12.55 0.23 2.85
CA SER A 49 11.26 0.90 2.66
C SER A 49 11.21 2.19 3.47
N GLU A 50 11.29 3.33 2.79
CA GLU A 50 11.23 4.65 3.42
C GLU A 50 9.83 5.28 3.30
N THR A 51 9.35 5.90 4.39
CA THR A 51 8.14 6.73 4.36
C THR A 51 8.44 8.11 3.77
N SER A 52 7.54 8.58 2.91
CA SER A 52 7.44 10.00 2.56
C SER A 52 6.13 10.24 1.82
N ASN A 53 5.69 11.49 1.79
CA ASN A 53 4.56 11.91 0.95
C ASN A 53 4.77 11.54 -0.52
N ALA A 54 6.00 11.70 -1.03
CA ALA A 54 6.33 11.35 -2.41
C ALA A 54 6.21 9.84 -2.67
N ASN A 55 6.69 9.01 -1.72
CA ASN A 55 6.60 7.55 -1.84
C ASN A 55 5.15 7.08 -1.73
N PHE A 56 4.37 7.66 -0.80
CA PHE A 56 2.93 7.41 -0.70
C PHE A 56 2.22 7.69 -2.03
N GLN A 57 2.37 8.90 -2.57
CA GLN A 57 1.71 9.30 -3.80
C GLN A 57 2.14 8.43 -4.99
N LYS A 58 3.44 8.14 -5.09
CA LYS A 58 3.98 7.25 -6.12
C LYS A 58 3.35 5.87 -6.06
N TYR A 59 3.26 5.28 -4.87
CA TYR A 59 2.66 3.97 -4.69
C TYR A 59 1.16 3.97 -5.01
N PHE A 60 0.42 4.94 -4.44
CA PHE A 60 -1.01 5.10 -4.64
C PHE A 60 -1.37 5.25 -6.13
N ILE A 61 -0.76 6.21 -6.83
CA ILE A 61 -1.04 6.47 -8.25
C ILE A 61 -0.70 5.25 -9.09
N THR A 62 0.44 4.61 -8.83
CA THR A 62 0.88 3.44 -9.59
C THR A 62 -0.07 2.25 -9.39
N ALA A 63 -0.50 2.00 -8.15
CA ALA A 63 -1.44 0.93 -7.83
C ALA A 63 -2.80 1.14 -8.50
N GLN A 64 -3.38 2.33 -8.37
CA GLN A 64 -4.67 2.68 -8.96
C GLN A 64 -4.68 2.63 -10.49
N ARG A 65 -3.61 3.14 -11.12
CA ARG A 65 -3.47 3.08 -12.57
C ARG A 65 -3.37 1.65 -13.07
N TRP A 66 -2.51 0.85 -12.45
CA TRP A 66 -2.33 -0.55 -12.85
C TRP A 66 -3.60 -1.36 -12.65
N SER A 67 -4.30 -1.18 -11.52
CA SER A 67 -5.55 -1.90 -11.27
C SER A 67 -6.63 -1.53 -12.29
N ALA A 68 -6.73 -0.26 -12.68
CA ALA A 68 -7.65 0.18 -13.72
C ALA A 68 -7.26 -0.33 -15.12
N GLU A 69 -5.98 -0.30 -15.47
CA GLU A 69 -5.45 -0.74 -16.78
C GLU A 69 -5.68 -2.25 -17.02
N GLU A 70 -5.61 -3.07 -15.96
CA GLU A 70 -5.71 -4.54 -16.04
C GLU A 70 -7.04 -5.10 -15.54
N ASP A 71 -8.02 -4.25 -15.23
CA ASP A 71 -9.34 -4.63 -14.67
C ASP A 71 -9.23 -5.50 -13.40
N ILE A 72 -8.33 -5.09 -12.49
CA ILE A 72 -8.09 -5.77 -11.20
C ILE A 72 -8.88 -5.06 -10.10
N GLU A 73 -9.75 -5.80 -9.43
CA GLU A 73 -10.44 -5.28 -8.24
C GLU A 73 -9.47 -5.09 -7.08
N MET A 74 -9.43 -3.88 -6.53
CA MET A 74 -8.52 -3.49 -5.47
C MET A 74 -9.22 -2.61 -4.43
N PHE A 75 -9.06 -2.98 -3.17
CA PHE A 75 -9.31 -2.11 -2.03
C PHE A 75 -7.97 -1.53 -1.57
N TYR A 76 -7.77 -0.23 -1.82
CA TYR A 76 -6.58 0.47 -1.36
C TYR A 76 -6.75 0.80 0.12
N PHE A 77 -5.81 0.32 0.92
CA PHE A 77 -5.82 0.53 2.37
C PHE A 77 -5.17 1.91 2.64
N SER A 78 -5.63 2.75 3.55
CA SER A 78 -6.99 2.87 4.08
C SER A 78 -7.53 4.26 3.77
N SER A 79 -8.80 4.52 4.11
CA SER A 79 -9.38 5.86 3.92
C SER A 79 -8.74 6.90 4.84
N PHE A 80 -8.53 6.57 6.12
CA PHE A 80 -8.09 7.52 7.15
C PHE A 80 -6.87 7.02 7.91
N ASP A 81 -6.06 7.94 8.40
CA ASP A 81 -5.02 7.65 9.38
C ASP A 81 -5.61 7.13 10.70
N GLU A 82 -5.12 5.98 11.16
CA GLU A 82 -5.64 5.23 12.29
C GLU A 82 -4.70 5.37 13.51
N SER A 83 -4.79 6.51 14.19
CA SER A 83 -3.85 6.90 15.25
C SER A 83 -3.64 5.90 16.41
N TRP A 84 -4.56 4.96 16.62
CA TRP A 84 -4.45 3.93 17.66
C TRP A 84 -3.50 2.77 17.28
N LYS A 85 -3.05 2.68 16.02
CA LYS A 85 -2.23 1.55 15.53
C LYS A 85 -0.75 1.61 15.89
N VAL A 86 -0.28 2.73 16.44
CA VAL A 86 1.15 2.92 16.81
C VAL A 86 1.68 1.80 17.73
N GLY A 87 0.84 1.23 18.59
CA GLY A 87 1.25 0.15 19.49
C GLY A 87 1.50 -1.19 18.81
N ALA A 88 0.72 -1.55 17.79
CA ALA A 88 0.77 -2.87 17.15
C ALA A 88 1.64 -2.88 15.88
N GLU A 89 1.64 -1.77 15.14
CA GLU A 89 2.26 -1.64 13.81
C GLU A 89 3.45 -0.67 13.80
N GLY A 90 3.89 -0.21 14.98
CA GLY A 90 5.00 0.74 15.11
C GLY A 90 4.65 2.15 14.66
N ASP A 91 5.68 2.98 14.51
CA ASP A 91 5.57 4.41 14.22
C ASP A 91 4.97 4.73 12.84
N VAL A 92 4.95 3.79 11.91
CA VAL A 92 4.32 3.94 10.58
C VAL A 92 2.83 3.54 10.56
N GLY A 93 2.40 2.72 11.53
CA GLY A 93 1.08 2.09 11.55
C GLY A 93 -0.10 3.06 11.59
N ALA A 94 0.14 4.30 12.02
CA ALA A 94 -0.89 5.33 12.08
C ALA A 94 -1.12 6.05 10.74
N TYR A 95 -0.25 5.88 9.73
CA TYR A 95 -0.12 6.82 8.62
C TYR A 95 -0.40 6.23 7.22
N TRP A 96 -1.35 5.31 7.15
CA TRP A 96 -1.78 4.62 5.92
C TRP A 96 -2.84 5.37 5.10
N GLY A 97 -3.49 6.37 5.70
CA GLY A 97 -4.68 7.03 5.15
C GLY A 97 -4.37 7.95 3.98
N ILE A 98 -5.31 8.03 3.04
CA ILE A 98 -5.39 9.13 2.05
C ILE A 98 -5.83 10.44 2.74
N TRP A 99 -6.66 10.30 3.77
CA TRP A 99 -7.10 11.36 4.66
C TRP A 99 -6.41 11.24 6.02
N ASP A 100 -6.20 12.36 6.70
CA ASP A 100 -5.71 12.36 8.07
C ASP A 100 -6.81 11.91 9.05
N LYS A 101 -6.46 11.76 10.34
CA LYS A 101 -7.37 11.36 11.42
C LYS A 101 -8.50 12.37 11.70
N HIS A 102 -8.44 13.55 11.09
CA HIS A 102 -9.40 14.65 11.21
C HIS A 102 -10.21 14.84 9.92
N GLU A 103 -10.15 13.87 9.00
CA GLU A 103 -10.87 13.89 7.73
C GLU A 103 -10.41 15.03 6.78
N ASN A 104 -9.17 15.49 6.93
CA ASN A 104 -8.54 16.40 5.96
C ASN A 104 -7.74 15.60 4.93
N LEU A 105 -7.81 16.03 3.67
CA LEU A 105 -7.08 15.38 2.59
C LEU A 105 -5.58 15.65 2.75
N LYS A 106 -4.75 14.61 2.66
CA LYS A 106 -3.29 14.73 2.86
C LYS A 106 -2.54 15.21 1.61
N PHE A 107 -3.18 15.18 0.43
CA PHE A 107 -2.55 15.39 -0.88
C PHE A 107 -3.41 16.20 -1.84
#